data_AF-A0A7C9HP59-F1
#
_entry.id   AF-A0A7C9HP59-F1
#
_cell.length_a   1.000
_cell.length_b   1.000
_cell.length_c   1.000
_cell.angle_alpha   90.00
_cell.angle_beta   90.00
_cell.angle_gamma   90.00
#
_symmetry.space_group_name_H-M   'P 1'
#
loop_
_entity.id
_entity.type
_entity.pdbx_description
1 polymer ?
#
loop_
_entity_poly.entity_id
_entity_poly.type
_entity_poly.pdbx_seq_one_letter_code
_entity_poly.pdbx_strand_id
1 'polypeptide(L)'
;MERTRKASRTTPLLTALVVAALATGTAWACYCSTGTIIVKKFYDKNANGVHDVGEVRLAGWPMTLGSASLGTLGVLPTDSFGYAQFSNIPIGTDYIVSEATPLGGNWVQSAPVDAQGHPINPQTGIAVQVGKTTQLTFGNYCTKPSGGKTPGYWHNKNGLATLMDGGSLAPEFAILSALNLVGASGSAFDPTNHPQFATWLLDSNATNMAWKLSTHLAAMRLNVEAGFVDGTRIYAPFGGTINELIAVANASLADSPYTPSGHPDRAEQEVLKNYLDALNNGAGVVNPTPCARVFEY
;
A
#
# COMPACT_ATOMS: atom_id res chain seq x y z
N MET A 1 70.92 -75.50 40.85
CA MET A 1 69.76 -74.68 41.22
C MET A 1 70.29 -73.32 41.64
N GLU A 2 69.99 -72.36 40.80
CA GLU A 2 70.61 -71.05 40.61
C GLU A 2 70.01 -70.01 41.55
N ARG A 3 70.81 -69.16 42.20
CA ARG A 3 70.41 -67.79 42.62
C ARG A 3 71.59 -66.83 42.63
N THR A 4 71.63 -66.05 41.55
CA THR A 4 72.43 -64.86 41.28
C THR A 4 72.00 -63.69 42.17
N ARG A 5 72.98 -62.92 42.67
CA ARG A 5 72.79 -61.60 43.32
C ARG A 5 72.19 -60.61 42.32
N LYS A 6 71.23 -59.78 42.77
CA LYS A 6 70.85 -58.55 42.06
C LYS A 6 70.97 -57.35 42.98
N ALA A 7 71.74 -56.37 42.51
CA ALA A 7 72.06 -55.12 43.17
C ALA A 7 70.88 -54.15 43.19
N SER A 8 70.84 -53.35 44.26
CA SER A 8 69.95 -52.22 44.49
C SER A 8 70.12 -51.14 43.42
N ARG A 9 69.00 -50.63 42.89
CA ARG A 9 68.90 -49.34 42.21
C ARG A 9 67.60 -48.64 42.61
N THR A 10 67.78 -47.47 43.18
CA THR A 10 66.83 -46.44 43.60
C THR A 10 65.93 -45.94 42.46
N THR A 11 64.64 -45.74 42.73
CA THR A 11 63.71 -45.01 41.88
C THR A 11 63.17 -43.81 42.67
N PRO A 12 63.26 -42.57 42.18
CA PRO A 12 62.68 -41.43 42.88
C PRO A 12 61.16 -41.40 42.68
N LEU A 13 60.44 -41.15 43.77
CA LEU A 13 58.99 -40.94 43.78
C LEU A 13 58.70 -39.53 43.24
N LEU A 14 58.11 -39.42 42.04
CA LEU A 14 57.57 -38.15 41.55
C LEU A 14 56.19 -37.91 42.19
N THR A 15 56.12 -36.99 43.14
CA THR A 15 54.87 -36.47 43.68
C THR A 15 54.27 -35.49 42.67
N ALA A 16 53.19 -35.87 42.00
CA ALA A 16 52.41 -34.95 41.16
C ALA A 16 51.59 -34.02 42.07
N LEU A 17 51.96 -32.74 42.13
CA LEU A 17 51.17 -31.71 42.79
C LEU A 17 50.01 -31.32 41.85
N VAL A 18 48.80 -31.83 42.11
CA VAL A 18 47.59 -31.39 41.40
C VAL A 18 47.20 -30.03 41.96
N VAL A 19 47.58 -28.96 41.27
CA VAL A 19 47.04 -27.62 41.51
C VAL A 19 45.66 -27.58 40.88
N ALA A 20 44.62 -27.76 41.70
CA ALA A 20 43.26 -27.38 41.31
C ALA A 20 43.21 -25.85 41.21
N ALA A 21 43.40 -25.31 40.02
CA ALA A 21 43.07 -23.93 39.73
C ALA A 21 41.54 -23.81 39.84
N LEU A 22 41.05 -23.27 40.95
CA LEU A 22 39.72 -22.70 41.01
C LEU A 22 39.74 -21.48 40.09
N ALA A 23 39.40 -21.68 38.82
CA ALA A 23 38.95 -20.60 37.98
C ALA A 23 37.63 -20.12 38.60
N THR A 24 37.71 -19.11 39.47
CA THR A 24 36.57 -18.25 39.75
C THR A 24 36.34 -17.43 38.49
N GLY A 25 35.87 -18.09 37.44
CA GLY A 25 35.17 -17.44 36.36
C GLY A 25 33.96 -16.82 37.01
N THR A 26 34.06 -15.53 37.33
CA THR A 26 32.86 -14.73 37.45
C THR A 26 32.28 -14.76 36.04
N ALA A 27 31.35 -15.68 35.82
CA ALA A 27 30.38 -15.49 34.78
C ALA A 27 29.65 -14.21 35.18
N TRP A 28 30.14 -13.07 34.68
CA TRP A 28 29.31 -11.89 34.56
C TRP A 28 28.23 -12.32 33.59
N ALA A 29 27.16 -12.92 34.11
CA ALA A 29 25.88 -12.81 33.46
C ALA A 29 25.69 -11.31 33.31
N CYS A 30 25.98 -10.77 32.11
CA CYS A 30 25.44 -9.48 31.77
C CYS A 30 23.94 -9.67 31.92
N TYR A 31 23.37 -9.20 33.03
CA TYR A 31 21.97 -8.81 33.06
C TYR A 31 21.86 -7.57 32.16
N CYS A 32 22.12 -7.79 30.88
CA CYS A 32 21.83 -6.87 29.83
C CYS A 32 20.32 -6.74 29.93
N SER A 33 19.88 -5.63 30.50
CA SER A 33 18.46 -5.36 30.62
C SER A 33 17.93 -5.27 29.19
N THR A 34 17.00 -6.15 28.86
CA THR A 34 16.47 -6.27 27.49
C THR A 34 14.99 -5.96 27.45
N GLY A 35 14.52 -5.63 26.27
CA GLY A 35 13.11 -5.61 25.91
C GLY A 35 12.87 -6.43 24.64
N THR A 36 11.69 -6.22 24.05
CA THR A 36 11.25 -6.89 22.84
C THR A 36 10.66 -5.87 21.88
N ILE A 37 10.95 -6.00 20.58
CA ILE A 37 10.26 -5.26 19.52
C ILE A 37 9.40 -6.25 18.73
N ILE A 38 8.12 -5.93 18.55
CA ILE A 38 7.21 -6.70 17.69
C ILE A 38 6.73 -5.79 16.56
N VAL A 39 6.96 -6.21 15.33
CA VAL A 39 6.35 -5.59 14.14
C VAL A 39 5.06 -6.34 13.80
N LYS A 40 3.99 -5.59 13.55
CA LYS A 40 2.70 -6.10 13.05
C LYS A 40 2.50 -5.66 11.61
N LYS A 41 2.35 -6.61 10.70
CA LYS A 41 2.17 -6.36 9.26
C LYS A 41 0.77 -6.71 8.81
N PHE A 42 0.10 -5.80 8.11
CA PHE A 42 -1.27 -6.02 7.61
C PHE A 42 -1.45 -5.56 6.17
N TYR A 43 -2.47 -6.14 5.54
CA TYR A 43 -2.96 -5.75 4.23
C TYR A 43 -4.07 -4.73 4.38
N ASP A 44 -3.78 -3.51 3.97
CA ASP A 44 -4.68 -2.37 4.10
C ASP A 44 -5.64 -2.31 2.91
N LYS A 45 -6.79 -2.97 3.02
CA LYS A 45 -7.72 -3.17 1.90
C LYS A 45 -8.43 -1.88 1.49
N ASN A 46 -8.46 -0.86 2.35
CA ASN A 46 -9.09 0.42 2.07
C ASN A 46 -8.08 1.59 1.94
N ALA A 47 -6.78 1.31 2.06
CA ALA A 47 -5.68 2.27 1.94
C ALA A 47 -5.74 3.42 2.96
N ASN A 48 -6.29 3.18 4.16
CA ASN A 48 -6.45 4.22 5.19
C ASN A 48 -5.30 4.27 6.23
N GLY A 49 -4.33 3.37 6.14
CA GLY A 49 -3.20 3.27 7.06
C GLY A 49 -3.51 2.65 8.42
N VAL A 50 -4.70 2.10 8.62
CA VAL A 50 -5.17 1.50 9.86
C VAL A 50 -5.49 0.04 9.63
N HIS A 51 -5.15 -0.82 10.59
CA HIS A 51 -5.54 -2.23 10.52
C HIS A 51 -6.99 -2.38 10.97
N ASP A 52 -7.90 -2.50 10.00
CA ASP A 52 -9.34 -2.60 10.24
C ASP A 52 -9.85 -4.03 10.44
N VAL A 53 -11.07 -4.14 10.96
CA VAL A 53 -11.76 -5.43 11.09
C VAL A 53 -11.97 -6.05 9.71
N GLY A 54 -11.54 -7.30 9.55
CA GLY A 54 -11.64 -8.05 8.30
C GLY A 54 -10.43 -7.93 7.39
N GLU A 55 -9.44 -7.10 7.75
CA GLU A 55 -8.17 -7.02 7.05
C GLU A 55 -7.20 -8.11 7.49
N VAL A 56 -6.52 -8.69 6.51
CA VAL A 56 -5.63 -9.82 6.74
C VAL A 56 -4.23 -9.37 7.17
N ARG A 57 -3.56 -10.24 7.92
CA ARG A 57 -2.14 -10.09 8.23
C ARG A 57 -1.28 -10.53 7.04
N LEU A 58 -0.12 -9.90 6.85
CA LEU A 58 0.80 -10.26 5.77
C LEU A 58 1.96 -11.07 6.33
N ALA A 59 2.02 -12.36 5.97
CA ALA A 59 3.11 -13.27 6.33
C ALA A 59 4.31 -13.17 5.36
N GLY A 60 5.49 -13.63 5.77
CA GLY A 60 6.69 -13.67 4.94
C GLY A 60 7.25 -12.32 4.49
N TRP A 61 6.87 -11.21 5.12
CA TRP A 61 7.40 -9.88 4.81
C TRP A 61 8.70 -9.64 5.59
N PRO A 62 9.86 -9.45 4.94
CA PRO A 62 11.11 -9.21 5.64
C PRO A 62 11.10 -7.87 6.40
N MET A 63 11.37 -7.94 7.70
CA MET A 63 11.53 -6.78 8.57
C MET A 63 12.99 -6.74 9.05
N THR A 64 13.64 -5.59 8.91
CA THR A 64 15.02 -5.39 9.34
C THR A 64 15.04 -4.55 10.61
N LEU A 65 15.69 -5.05 11.66
CA LEU A 65 16.01 -4.31 12.87
C LEU A 65 17.48 -3.90 12.85
N GLY A 66 17.73 -2.62 13.09
CA GLY A 66 19.05 -2.07 13.34
C GLY A 66 19.05 -1.08 14.50
N SER A 67 20.23 -0.55 14.80
CA SER A 67 20.47 0.52 15.76
C SER A 67 21.58 1.41 15.23
N ALA A 68 21.48 2.72 15.46
CA ALA A 68 22.54 3.65 15.05
C ALA A 68 23.89 3.35 15.71
N SER A 69 23.88 2.81 16.92
CA SER A 69 25.09 2.44 17.68
C SER A 69 25.56 1.01 17.47
N LEU A 70 24.66 0.06 17.18
CA LEU A 70 25.00 -1.36 17.07
C LEU A 70 25.01 -1.90 15.63
N GLY A 71 24.57 -1.09 14.64
CA GLY A 71 24.39 -1.53 13.26
C GLY A 71 23.17 -2.44 13.10
N THR A 72 23.18 -3.30 12.07
CA THR A 72 22.09 -4.25 11.81
C THR A 72 22.10 -5.38 12.83
N LEU A 73 20.96 -5.59 13.50
CA LEU A 73 20.79 -6.61 14.53
C LEU A 73 20.12 -7.87 14.00
N GLY A 74 19.30 -7.75 12.95
CA GLY A 74 18.74 -8.93 12.28
C GLY A 74 17.66 -8.60 11.27
N VAL A 75 17.34 -9.59 10.46
CA VAL A 75 16.22 -9.57 9.52
C VAL A 75 15.33 -10.77 9.85
N LEU A 76 14.05 -10.52 10.08
CA LEU A 76 13.05 -11.58 10.33
C LEU A 76 11.86 -11.40 9.39
N PRO A 77 11.44 -12.45 8.66
CA PRO A 77 10.16 -12.42 7.98
C PRO A 77 9.03 -12.45 9.02
N THR A 78 7.94 -11.74 8.75
CA THR A 78 6.71 -11.87 9.53
C THR A 78 6.18 -13.30 9.47
N ASP A 79 5.69 -13.84 10.58
CA ASP A 79 5.13 -15.19 10.68
C ASP A 79 3.74 -15.31 10.02
N SER A 80 3.09 -16.47 10.18
CA SER A 80 1.74 -16.73 9.65
C SER A 80 0.64 -15.83 10.23
N PHE A 81 0.92 -15.15 11.35
CA PHE A 81 0.05 -14.17 11.98
C PHE A 81 0.45 -12.73 11.66
N GLY A 82 1.44 -12.54 10.78
CA GLY A 82 1.96 -11.24 10.34
C GLY A 82 2.83 -10.53 11.37
N TYR A 83 3.48 -11.28 12.26
CA TYR A 83 4.36 -10.71 13.28
C TYR A 83 5.83 -11.04 13.03
N ALA A 84 6.71 -10.04 13.16
CA ALA A 84 8.15 -10.26 13.30
C ALA A 84 8.57 -9.84 14.70
N GLN A 85 9.07 -10.78 15.51
CA GLN A 85 9.42 -10.55 16.91
C GLN A 85 10.94 -10.60 17.11
N PHE A 86 11.50 -9.48 17.53
CA PHE A 86 12.89 -9.34 17.93
C PHE A 86 12.97 -9.34 19.47
N SER A 87 13.45 -10.43 20.04
CA SER A 87 13.55 -10.63 21.49
C SER A 87 14.96 -10.36 21.99
N ASN A 88 15.10 -10.13 23.31
CA ASN A 88 16.39 -9.91 23.97
C ASN A 88 17.17 -8.70 23.41
N ILE A 89 16.46 -7.66 23.00
CA ILE A 89 17.05 -6.44 22.47
C ILE A 89 17.56 -5.58 23.64
N PRO A 90 18.84 -5.17 23.68
CA PRO A 90 19.35 -4.31 24.75
C PRO A 90 18.49 -3.05 24.91
N ILE A 91 18.46 -2.45 26.11
CA ILE A 91 17.85 -1.12 26.24
C ILE A 91 18.58 -0.08 25.38
N GLY A 92 17.82 0.86 24.82
CA GLY A 92 18.34 1.91 23.94
C GLY A 92 17.21 2.73 23.30
N THR A 93 17.56 3.82 22.64
CA THR A 93 16.59 4.77 22.02
C THR A 93 16.90 5.08 20.56
N ASP A 94 17.85 4.37 19.97
CA ASP A 94 18.38 4.62 18.63
C ASP A 94 18.05 3.47 17.66
N TYR A 95 17.02 2.68 17.99
CA TYR A 95 16.61 1.56 17.15
C TYR A 95 15.89 2.05 15.89
N ILE A 96 16.11 1.29 14.82
CA ILE A 96 15.63 1.56 13.47
C ILE A 96 14.97 0.28 12.96
N VAL A 97 13.74 0.38 12.46
CA VAL A 97 13.03 -0.75 11.84
C VAL A 97 12.54 -0.37 10.46
N SER A 98 12.86 -1.20 9.47
CA SER A 98 12.38 -1.05 8.09
C SER A 98 11.68 -2.30 7.58
N GLU A 99 10.70 -2.09 6.70
CA GLU A 99 10.13 -3.15 5.88
C GLU A 99 10.84 -3.23 4.53
N ALA A 100 10.97 -4.42 3.97
CA ALA A 100 11.49 -4.58 2.61
C ALA A 100 10.47 -4.12 1.55
N THR A 101 10.97 -3.60 0.42
CA THR A 101 10.15 -3.20 -0.73
C THR A 101 9.98 -4.37 -1.71
N PRO A 102 8.76 -4.79 -2.06
CA PRO A 102 8.54 -5.82 -3.08
C PRO A 102 9.00 -5.37 -4.48
N LEU A 103 9.55 -6.31 -5.27
CA LEU A 103 10.07 -6.02 -6.62
C LEU A 103 8.99 -5.66 -7.66
N GLY A 104 7.73 -6.02 -7.42
CA GLY A 104 6.64 -5.88 -8.39
C GLY A 104 6.16 -4.45 -8.64
N GLY A 105 6.62 -3.45 -7.87
CA GLY A 105 6.26 -2.03 -8.02
C GLY A 105 4.78 -1.67 -7.79
N ASN A 106 3.91 -2.66 -7.64
CA ASN A 106 2.46 -2.50 -7.45
C ASN A 106 2.03 -2.46 -5.99
N TRP A 107 2.97 -2.56 -5.06
CA TRP A 107 2.75 -2.46 -3.62
C TRP A 107 3.02 -1.05 -3.13
N VAL A 108 2.15 -0.55 -2.25
CA VAL A 108 2.22 0.78 -1.66
C VAL A 108 2.16 0.63 -0.15
N GLN A 109 3.09 1.26 0.55
CA GLN A 109 3.06 1.37 2.00
C GLN A 109 2.04 2.43 2.40
N SER A 110 1.11 2.05 3.29
CA SER A 110 0.07 2.92 3.83
C SER A 110 0.25 3.23 5.30
N ALA A 111 1.09 2.47 6.01
CA ALA A 111 1.48 2.80 7.38
C ALA A 111 2.88 2.29 7.69
N PRO A 112 3.63 2.98 8.56
CA PRO A 112 3.32 4.32 9.10
C PRO A 112 3.53 5.42 8.04
N VAL A 113 2.89 6.57 8.24
CA VAL A 113 3.02 7.78 7.39
C VAL A 113 3.31 9.02 8.24
N ASP A 114 3.89 10.06 7.62
CA ASP A 114 4.07 11.38 8.23
C ASP A 114 2.76 12.18 8.25
N ALA A 115 2.83 13.43 8.75
CA ALA A 115 1.67 14.32 8.83
C ALA A 115 1.12 14.74 7.45
N GLN A 116 1.88 14.51 6.38
CA GLN A 116 1.52 14.77 5.00
C GLN A 116 1.07 13.50 4.26
N GLY A 117 1.07 12.34 4.93
CA GLY A 117 0.69 11.05 4.36
C GLY A 117 1.83 10.34 3.61
N HIS A 118 3.08 10.80 3.71
CA HIS A 118 4.20 10.09 3.08
C HIS A 118 4.64 8.88 3.91
N PRO A 119 4.90 7.72 3.28
CA PRO A 119 5.37 6.54 3.98
C PRO A 119 6.66 6.78 4.77
N ILE A 120 6.69 6.33 6.03
CA ILE A 120 7.88 6.35 6.88
C ILE A 120 8.52 4.96 6.86
N ASN A 121 9.63 4.81 6.15
CA ASN A 121 10.44 3.60 6.13
C ASN A 121 11.91 3.96 5.82
N PRO A 122 12.86 3.77 6.75
CA PRO A 122 12.71 3.17 8.07
C PRO A 122 11.97 4.05 9.10
N GLN A 123 11.36 3.42 10.11
CA GLN A 123 11.06 4.06 11.40
C GLN A 123 12.34 4.18 12.24
N THR A 124 12.57 5.33 12.86
CA THR A 124 13.79 5.62 13.64
C THR A 124 13.44 6.10 15.06
N GLY A 125 14.44 6.15 15.96
CA GLY A 125 14.27 6.66 17.32
C GLY A 125 13.44 5.74 18.21
N ILE A 126 13.36 4.45 17.88
CA ILE A 126 12.57 3.48 18.61
C ILE A 126 13.25 3.20 19.96
N ALA A 127 12.48 3.29 21.04
CA ALA A 127 12.95 3.02 22.39
C ALA A 127 12.63 1.58 22.83
N VAL A 128 13.63 0.92 23.42
CA VAL A 128 13.51 -0.37 24.09
C VAL A 128 13.79 -0.18 25.57
N GLN A 129 12.83 -0.61 26.40
CA GLN A 129 12.88 -0.49 27.85
C GLN A 129 12.90 -1.87 28.52
N VAL A 130 13.41 -1.92 29.74
CA VAL A 130 13.59 -3.16 30.52
C VAL A 130 12.27 -3.93 30.65
N GLY A 131 12.24 -5.16 30.14
CA GLY A 131 11.09 -6.07 30.23
C GLY A 131 9.84 -5.61 29.47
N LYS A 132 9.94 -4.58 28.61
CA LYS A 132 8.79 -4.05 27.84
C LYS A 132 8.79 -4.56 26.42
N THR A 133 7.59 -4.58 25.84
CA THR A 133 7.36 -4.85 24.43
C THR A 133 7.00 -3.56 23.72
N THR A 134 7.84 -3.13 22.79
CA THR A 134 7.56 -2.04 21.85
C THR A 134 6.88 -2.62 20.62
N GLN A 135 5.71 -2.10 20.26
CA GLN A 135 4.94 -2.59 19.11
C GLN A 135 4.97 -1.54 17.99
N LEU A 136 5.33 -2.00 16.79
CA LEU A 136 5.34 -1.21 15.56
C LEU A 136 4.34 -1.81 14.58
N THR A 137 3.77 -0.97 13.72
CA THR A 137 2.72 -1.38 12.78
C THR A 137 3.09 -0.88 11.39
N PHE A 138 3.07 -1.79 10.42
CA PHE A 138 3.29 -1.49 9.01
C PHE A 138 2.11 -2.00 8.17
N GLY A 139 1.53 -1.13 7.37
CA GLY A 139 0.38 -1.38 6.51
C GLY A 139 0.77 -1.24 5.07
N ASN A 140 0.36 -2.17 4.21
CA ASN A 140 0.56 -2.03 2.77
C ASN A 140 -0.66 -2.53 2.03
N TYR A 141 -0.91 -1.94 0.87
CA TYR A 141 -1.85 -2.45 -0.10
C TYR A 141 -1.17 -2.67 -1.43
N CYS A 142 -1.83 -3.36 -2.33
CA CYS A 142 -1.35 -3.50 -3.70
C CYS A 142 -2.42 -3.07 -4.67
N THR A 143 -1.98 -2.61 -5.83
CA THR A 143 -2.87 -2.10 -6.86
C THR A 143 -2.91 -3.02 -8.07
N LYS A 144 -4.00 -2.89 -8.83
CA LYS A 144 -4.15 -3.40 -10.19
C LYS A 144 -4.74 -2.29 -11.08
N PRO A 145 -4.48 -2.28 -12.39
CA PRO A 145 -5.11 -1.31 -13.28
C PRO A 145 -6.64 -1.35 -13.14
N SER A 146 -7.27 -0.17 -13.19
CA SER A 146 -8.74 -0.06 -13.13
C SER A 146 -9.46 -0.78 -14.27
N GLY A 147 -8.81 -0.92 -15.44
CA GLY A 147 -9.40 -1.42 -16.68
C GLY A 147 -10.09 -0.35 -17.53
N GLY A 148 -10.12 0.90 -17.06
CA GLY A 148 -10.87 2.00 -17.67
C GLY A 148 -10.54 2.28 -19.13
N LYS A 149 -11.52 2.84 -19.83
CA LYS A 149 -11.42 3.37 -21.19
C LYS A 149 -11.61 4.88 -21.19
N THR A 150 -10.77 5.56 -21.96
CA THR A 150 -10.79 7.02 -22.07
C THR A 150 -12.03 7.51 -22.82
N PRO A 151 -12.40 8.80 -22.70
CA PRO A 151 -13.39 9.42 -23.59
C PRO A 151 -13.14 9.13 -25.08
N GLY A 152 -11.86 9.01 -25.48
CA GLY A 152 -11.47 8.67 -26.85
C GLY A 152 -11.85 7.25 -27.28
N TYR A 153 -12.04 6.31 -26.37
CA TYR A 153 -12.61 5.00 -26.70
C TYR A 153 -14.10 5.11 -27.05
N TRP A 154 -14.85 5.83 -26.20
CA TRP A 154 -16.31 5.95 -26.28
C TRP A 154 -16.81 6.76 -27.49
N HIS A 155 -15.97 7.59 -28.11
CA HIS A 155 -16.35 8.31 -29.34
C HIS A 155 -16.27 7.45 -30.62
N ASN A 156 -15.51 6.34 -30.61
CA ASN A 156 -15.14 5.64 -31.83
C ASN A 156 -15.98 4.37 -32.06
N LYS A 157 -15.78 3.71 -33.22
CA LYS A 157 -16.54 2.50 -33.60
C LYS A 157 -16.50 1.35 -32.58
N ASN A 158 -15.42 1.23 -31.81
CA ASN A 158 -15.30 0.19 -30.79
C ASN A 158 -16.13 0.56 -29.55
N GLY A 159 -16.09 1.83 -29.13
CA GLY A 159 -16.97 2.35 -28.08
C GLY A 159 -18.44 2.25 -28.45
N LEU A 160 -18.79 2.57 -29.70
CA LEU A 160 -20.14 2.37 -30.23
C LEU A 160 -20.57 0.90 -30.17
N ALA A 161 -19.69 -0.04 -30.54
CA ALA A 161 -20.00 -1.46 -30.47
C ALA A 161 -20.28 -1.92 -29.03
N THR A 162 -19.54 -1.39 -28.04
CA THR A 162 -19.81 -1.65 -26.62
C THR A 162 -21.12 -1.02 -26.17
N LEU A 163 -21.39 0.23 -26.55
CA LEU A 163 -22.66 0.91 -26.24
C LEU A 163 -23.89 0.21 -26.86
N MET A 164 -23.70 -0.68 -27.83
CA MET A 164 -24.77 -1.41 -28.51
C MET A 164 -24.81 -2.89 -28.13
N ASP A 165 -24.14 -3.30 -27.05
CA ASP A 165 -24.07 -4.71 -26.64
C ASP A 165 -25.46 -5.31 -26.30
N GLY A 166 -26.38 -4.49 -25.80
CA GLY A 166 -27.80 -4.79 -25.60
C GLY A 166 -28.69 -4.63 -26.85
N GLY A 167 -28.10 -4.34 -28.01
CA GLY A 167 -28.81 -4.17 -29.29
C GLY A 167 -29.42 -2.78 -29.54
N SER A 168 -29.27 -1.83 -28.61
CA SER A 168 -29.70 -0.44 -28.76
C SER A 168 -28.86 0.48 -27.86
N LEU A 169 -28.86 1.79 -28.11
CA LEU A 169 -28.19 2.81 -27.28
C LEU A 169 -29.04 3.30 -26.10
N ALA A 170 -30.30 2.85 -26.00
CA ALA A 170 -31.27 3.44 -25.10
C ALA A 170 -30.90 3.23 -23.60
N PRO A 171 -30.46 2.04 -23.16
CA PRO A 171 -30.05 1.83 -21.77
C PRO A 171 -28.86 2.70 -21.35
N GLU A 172 -27.85 2.79 -22.20
CA GLU A 172 -26.60 3.50 -21.92
C GLU A 172 -26.83 5.01 -21.90
N PHE A 173 -27.64 5.52 -22.84
CA PHE A 173 -28.00 6.93 -22.85
C PHE A 173 -28.96 7.30 -21.72
N ALA A 174 -29.86 6.42 -21.31
CA ALA A 174 -30.67 6.64 -20.10
C ALA A 174 -29.80 6.76 -18.84
N ILE A 175 -28.73 5.95 -18.74
CA ILE A 175 -27.76 6.03 -17.65
C ILE A 175 -26.99 7.36 -17.67
N LEU A 176 -26.61 7.84 -18.86
CA LEU A 176 -25.92 9.13 -19.00
C LEU A 176 -26.84 10.32 -18.73
N SER A 177 -28.09 10.28 -19.20
CA SER A 177 -29.11 11.31 -18.95
C SER A 177 -29.60 11.35 -17.50
N ALA A 178 -29.29 10.33 -16.70
CA ALA A 178 -29.50 10.38 -15.25
C ALA A 178 -28.43 11.18 -14.49
N LEU A 179 -27.38 11.62 -15.18
CA LEU A 179 -26.30 12.45 -14.62
C LEU A 179 -26.50 13.92 -14.99
N ASN A 180 -25.88 14.81 -14.22
CA ASN A 180 -25.88 16.26 -14.46
C ASN A 180 -24.81 16.65 -15.50
N LEU A 181 -24.74 15.97 -16.64
CA LEU A 181 -23.74 16.26 -17.67
C LEU A 181 -24.03 17.61 -18.31
N VAL A 182 -22.98 18.37 -18.60
CA VAL A 182 -23.09 19.71 -19.19
C VAL A 182 -22.21 19.89 -20.42
N GLY A 183 -22.59 20.83 -21.28
CA GLY A 183 -21.84 21.25 -22.46
C GLY A 183 -20.98 22.51 -22.25
N ALA A 184 -20.53 23.08 -23.37
CA ALA A 184 -19.60 24.21 -23.40
C ALA A 184 -20.03 25.43 -22.57
N SER A 185 -21.33 25.75 -22.55
CA SER A 185 -21.92 26.88 -21.82
C SER A 185 -22.53 26.51 -20.47
N GLY A 186 -22.36 25.26 -20.03
CA GLY A 186 -23.02 24.73 -18.83
C GLY A 186 -24.48 24.34 -19.02
N SER A 187 -24.98 24.34 -20.26
CA SER A 187 -26.27 23.74 -20.58
C SER A 187 -26.25 22.23 -20.34
N ALA A 188 -27.35 21.69 -19.81
CA ALA A 188 -27.52 20.24 -19.68
C ALA A 188 -27.27 19.53 -21.02
N PHE A 189 -26.67 18.34 -20.94
CA PHE A 189 -26.36 17.51 -22.09
C PHE A 189 -26.97 16.12 -21.91
N ASP A 190 -27.97 15.83 -22.74
CA ASP A 190 -28.62 14.52 -22.84
C ASP A 190 -28.31 13.89 -24.21
N PRO A 191 -27.57 12.78 -24.27
CA PRO A 191 -27.23 12.14 -25.54
C PRO A 191 -28.47 11.46 -26.14
N THR A 192 -28.77 11.77 -27.41
CA THR A 192 -29.90 11.19 -28.14
C THR A 192 -29.46 10.25 -29.28
N ASN A 193 -28.22 10.43 -29.75
CA ASN A 193 -27.61 9.62 -30.79
C ASN A 193 -26.09 9.60 -30.63
N HIS A 194 -25.43 8.57 -31.15
CA HIS A 194 -23.98 8.42 -31.04
C HIS A 194 -23.19 9.57 -31.70
N PRO A 195 -23.52 10.06 -32.92
CA PRO A 195 -22.81 11.20 -33.50
C PRO A 195 -22.78 12.44 -32.58
N GLN A 196 -23.92 12.82 -31.99
CA GLN A 196 -24.01 13.92 -31.03
C GLN A 196 -23.11 13.65 -29.81
N PHE A 197 -23.17 12.45 -29.25
CA PHE A 197 -22.36 12.05 -28.10
C PHE A 197 -20.85 12.08 -28.41
N ALA A 198 -20.44 11.53 -29.56
CA ALA A 198 -19.05 11.49 -29.99
C ALA A 198 -18.48 12.90 -30.20
N THR A 199 -19.23 13.80 -30.85
CA THR A 199 -18.84 15.21 -31.00
C THR A 199 -18.71 15.91 -29.64
N TRP A 200 -19.69 15.72 -28.76
CA TRP A 200 -19.66 16.32 -27.42
C TRP A 200 -18.46 15.85 -26.57
N LEU A 201 -18.05 14.58 -26.69
CA LEU A 201 -16.86 14.05 -26.04
C LEU A 201 -15.57 14.70 -26.56
N LEU A 202 -15.43 14.82 -27.89
CA LEU A 202 -14.21 15.29 -28.55
C LEU A 202 -14.02 16.81 -28.44
N ASP A 203 -15.09 17.58 -28.54
CA ASP A 203 -15.02 19.04 -28.56
C ASP A 203 -14.74 19.63 -27.17
N SER A 204 -14.88 18.81 -26.12
CA SER A 204 -14.66 19.21 -24.74
C SER A 204 -13.29 19.87 -24.59
N ASN A 205 -13.27 21.03 -23.93
CA ASN A 205 -12.07 21.79 -23.62
C ASN A 205 -12.14 22.37 -22.19
N ALA A 206 -11.01 22.83 -21.66
CA ALA A 206 -10.92 23.34 -20.30
C ALA A 206 -11.48 24.77 -20.12
N THR A 207 -12.11 25.37 -21.13
CA THR A 207 -12.76 26.68 -20.96
C THR A 207 -13.87 26.61 -19.93
N ASN A 208 -14.69 25.55 -19.95
CA ASN A 208 -15.61 25.20 -18.86
C ASN A 208 -15.12 23.90 -18.21
N MET A 209 -14.61 23.95 -16.97
CA MET A 209 -14.11 22.73 -16.31
C MET A 209 -15.23 21.72 -16.04
N ALA A 210 -16.47 22.19 -15.83
CA ALA A 210 -17.63 21.32 -15.68
C ALA A 210 -17.87 20.47 -16.94
N TRP A 211 -17.62 20.99 -18.14
CA TRP A 211 -17.71 20.19 -19.36
C TRP A 211 -16.59 19.15 -19.46
N LYS A 212 -15.37 19.48 -19.01
CA LYS A 212 -14.27 18.50 -18.93
C LYS A 212 -14.56 17.41 -17.92
N LEU A 213 -15.03 17.78 -16.73
CA LEU A 213 -15.48 16.83 -15.73
C LEU A 213 -16.59 15.94 -16.28
N SER A 214 -17.58 16.51 -16.99
CA SER A 214 -18.69 15.76 -17.60
C SER A 214 -18.22 14.67 -18.56
N THR A 215 -17.27 14.96 -19.45
CA THR A 215 -16.81 13.95 -20.42
C THR A 215 -16.03 12.80 -19.77
N HIS A 216 -15.23 13.08 -18.74
CA HIS A 216 -14.55 12.04 -17.97
C HIS A 216 -15.51 11.25 -17.05
N LEU A 217 -16.53 11.91 -16.50
CA LEU A 217 -17.59 11.27 -15.72
C LEU A 217 -18.42 10.33 -16.59
N ALA A 218 -18.85 10.77 -17.77
CA ALA A 218 -19.58 9.95 -18.73
C ALA A 218 -18.77 8.70 -19.12
N ALA A 219 -17.49 8.87 -19.46
CA ALA A 219 -16.61 7.75 -19.78
C ALA A 219 -16.46 6.76 -18.60
N MET A 220 -16.32 7.26 -17.38
CA MET A 220 -16.21 6.40 -16.20
C MET A 220 -17.52 5.66 -15.90
N ARG A 221 -18.66 6.34 -16.04
CA ARG A 221 -19.97 5.72 -15.82
C ARG A 221 -20.20 4.55 -16.79
N LEU A 222 -19.83 4.74 -18.05
CA LEU A 222 -19.87 3.70 -19.07
C LEU A 222 -18.83 2.59 -18.82
N ASN A 223 -17.65 2.91 -18.30
CA ASN A 223 -16.67 1.89 -17.92
C ASN A 223 -17.19 0.95 -16.83
N VAL A 224 -17.92 1.50 -15.85
CA VAL A 224 -18.53 0.69 -14.78
C VAL A 224 -19.70 -0.13 -15.31
N GLU A 225 -20.52 0.47 -16.17
CA GLU A 225 -21.67 -0.19 -16.79
C GLU A 225 -21.23 -1.39 -17.66
N ALA A 226 -20.28 -1.17 -18.58
CA ALA A 226 -19.75 -2.20 -19.46
C ALA A 226 -18.82 -3.23 -18.77
N GLY A 227 -18.67 -3.15 -17.44
CA GLY A 227 -17.86 -4.08 -16.64
C GLY A 227 -16.35 -3.96 -16.82
N PHE A 228 -15.85 -2.93 -17.50
CA PHE A 228 -14.41 -2.66 -17.59
C PHE A 228 -13.82 -2.24 -16.24
N VAL A 229 -14.60 -1.51 -15.44
CA VAL A 229 -14.20 -1.00 -14.13
C VAL A 229 -15.16 -1.51 -13.07
N ASP A 230 -14.63 -2.10 -11.99
CA ASP A 230 -15.42 -2.43 -10.80
C ASP A 230 -15.58 -1.17 -9.93
N GLY A 231 -16.77 -0.56 -9.97
CA GLY A 231 -17.10 0.68 -9.26
C GLY A 231 -16.95 0.60 -7.73
N THR A 232 -16.89 -0.61 -7.16
CA THR A 232 -16.71 -0.82 -5.71
C THR A 232 -15.24 -0.79 -5.28
N ARG A 233 -14.29 -0.67 -6.22
CA ARG A 233 -12.87 -0.59 -5.90
C ARG A 233 -12.50 0.78 -5.33
N ILE A 234 -11.56 0.76 -4.39
CA ILE A 234 -10.98 1.95 -3.79
C ILE A 234 -9.94 2.53 -4.74
N TYR A 235 -10.05 3.84 -4.98
CA TYR A 235 -9.00 4.63 -5.61
C TYR A 235 -8.34 5.49 -4.53
N ALA A 236 -7.21 5.01 -4.01
CA ALA A 236 -6.56 5.61 -2.84
C ALA A 236 -6.30 7.13 -2.96
N PRO A 237 -5.91 7.70 -4.12
CA PRO A 237 -5.76 9.15 -4.28
C PRO A 237 -7.03 9.98 -4.04
N PHE A 238 -8.22 9.38 -4.23
CA PHE A 238 -9.51 10.00 -3.88
C PHE A 238 -9.91 9.72 -2.42
N GLY A 239 -9.41 8.64 -1.83
CA GLY A 239 -9.78 8.23 -0.47
C GLY A 239 -11.13 7.51 -0.36
N GLY A 240 -11.66 7.00 -1.48
CA GLY A 240 -12.95 6.32 -1.53
C GLY A 240 -13.11 5.41 -2.74
N THR A 241 -14.32 4.87 -2.91
CA THR A 241 -14.67 4.03 -4.05
C THR A 241 -14.87 4.85 -5.32
N ILE A 242 -14.75 4.20 -6.47
CA ILE A 242 -15.03 4.83 -7.76
C ILE A 242 -16.50 5.26 -7.86
N ASN A 243 -17.44 4.50 -7.29
CA ASN A 243 -18.85 4.88 -7.24
C ASN A 243 -19.09 6.16 -6.41
N GLU A 244 -18.38 6.32 -5.30
CA GLU A 244 -18.42 7.57 -4.52
C GLU A 244 -17.81 8.74 -5.31
N LEU A 245 -16.71 8.53 -6.02
CA LEU A 245 -16.13 9.54 -6.91
C LEU A 245 -17.10 9.96 -8.03
N ILE A 246 -17.78 9.00 -8.66
CA ILE A 246 -18.83 9.26 -9.66
C ILE A 246 -19.95 10.11 -9.04
N ALA A 247 -20.39 9.77 -7.83
CA ALA A 247 -21.46 10.50 -7.14
C ALA A 247 -21.04 11.94 -6.80
N VAL A 248 -19.83 12.14 -6.26
CA VAL A 248 -19.28 13.47 -5.93
C VAL A 248 -19.09 14.32 -7.18
N ALA A 249 -18.54 13.75 -8.26
CA ALA A 249 -18.43 14.44 -9.54
C ALA A 249 -19.80 14.85 -10.09
N ASN A 250 -20.79 13.96 -10.03
CA ASN A 250 -22.14 14.25 -10.49
C ASN A 250 -22.84 15.35 -9.68
N ALA A 251 -22.63 15.37 -8.35
CA ALA A 251 -23.15 16.41 -7.47
C ALA A 251 -22.48 17.76 -7.76
N SER A 252 -21.15 17.79 -7.91
CA SER A 252 -20.41 19.01 -8.25
C SER A 252 -20.88 19.63 -9.58
N LEU A 253 -21.26 18.82 -10.56
CA LEU A 253 -21.83 19.31 -11.82
C LEU A 253 -23.24 19.90 -11.65
N ALA A 254 -24.04 19.36 -10.72
CA ALA A 254 -25.36 19.90 -10.39
C ALA A 254 -25.23 21.29 -9.76
N ASP A 255 -24.30 21.43 -8.82
CA ASP A 255 -24.08 22.66 -8.07
C ASP A 255 -23.41 23.74 -8.92
N SER A 256 -22.47 23.33 -9.78
CA SER A 256 -21.64 24.24 -10.59
C SER A 256 -21.53 23.77 -12.04
N PRO A 257 -22.58 23.99 -12.87
CA PRO A 257 -22.62 23.52 -14.25
C PRO A 257 -21.74 24.34 -15.20
N TYR A 258 -21.24 25.51 -14.79
CA TYR A 258 -20.39 26.37 -15.61
C TYR A 258 -19.25 26.97 -14.79
N THR A 259 -18.04 26.41 -14.93
CA THR A 259 -16.85 26.75 -14.14
C THR A 259 -15.70 27.25 -15.03
N PRO A 260 -15.83 28.48 -15.60
CA PRO A 260 -14.76 29.10 -16.36
C PRO A 260 -13.58 29.51 -15.48
N SER A 261 -12.51 29.99 -16.11
CA SER A 261 -11.35 30.53 -15.38
C SER A 261 -11.79 31.59 -14.37
N GLY A 262 -11.29 31.48 -13.13
CA GLY A 262 -11.65 32.36 -12.01
C GLY A 262 -12.89 31.95 -11.22
N HIS A 263 -13.65 30.93 -11.63
CA HIS A 263 -14.75 30.40 -10.83
C HIS A 263 -14.22 29.70 -9.56
N PRO A 264 -14.83 29.91 -8.37
CA PRO A 264 -14.36 29.32 -7.11
C PRO A 264 -14.27 27.78 -7.16
N ASP A 265 -15.27 27.13 -7.75
CA ASP A 265 -15.35 25.66 -7.76
C ASP A 265 -14.54 24.99 -8.89
N ARG A 266 -13.85 25.79 -9.72
CA ARG A 266 -13.09 25.26 -10.85
C ARG A 266 -11.98 24.30 -10.42
N ALA A 267 -11.24 24.67 -9.36
CA ALA A 267 -10.11 23.89 -8.88
C ALA A 267 -10.56 22.52 -8.35
N GLU A 268 -11.69 22.47 -7.65
CA GLU A 268 -12.26 21.22 -7.15
C GLU A 268 -12.72 20.32 -8.30
N GLN A 269 -13.45 20.87 -9.28
CA GLN A 269 -13.85 20.10 -10.47
C GLN A 269 -12.66 19.60 -11.28
N GLU A 270 -11.56 20.35 -11.32
CA GLU A 270 -10.32 19.91 -11.97
C GLU A 270 -9.70 18.71 -11.25
N VAL A 271 -9.70 18.70 -9.91
CA VAL A 271 -9.25 17.55 -9.11
C VAL A 271 -10.11 16.32 -9.40
N LEU A 272 -11.44 16.45 -9.36
CA LEU A 272 -12.36 15.35 -9.67
C LEU A 272 -12.17 14.83 -11.10
N LYS A 273 -12.01 15.74 -12.06
CA LYS A 273 -11.71 15.39 -13.46
C LYS A 273 -10.41 14.61 -13.53
N ASN A 274 -9.36 15.03 -12.81
CA ASN A 274 -8.05 14.39 -12.88
C ASN A 274 -8.07 12.98 -12.28
N TYR A 275 -8.85 12.75 -11.22
CA TYR A 275 -9.07 11.40 -10.70
C TYR A 275 -9.78 10.49 -11.73
N LEU A 276 -10.87 10.98 -12.32
CA LEU A 276 -11.61 10.22 -13.34
C LEU A 276 -10.75 9.99 -14.59
N ASP A 277 -9.96 10.97 -15.00
CA ASP A 277 -9.01 10.85 -16.10
C ASP A 277 -7.96 9.77 -15.83
N ALA A 278 -7.30 9.80 -14.67
CA ALA A 278 -6.33 8.78 -14.29
C ALA A 278 -6.95 7.38 -14.32
N LEU A 279 -8.14 7.21 -13.74
CA LEU A 279 -8.85 5.93 -13.73
C LEU A 279 -9.31 5.49 -15.13
N ASN A 280 -9.78 6.41 -15.98
CA ASN A 280 -10.13 6.13 -17.37
C ASN A 280 -8.90 5.75 -18.22
N ASN A 281 -7.69 6.14 -17.78
CA ASN A 281 -6.40 5.74 -18.37
C ASN A 281 -5.77 4.51 -17.67
N GLY A 282 -6.52 3.80 -16.83
CA GLY A 282 -6.02 2.55 -16.24
C GLY A 282 -5.24 2.71 -14.94
N ALA A 283 -5.37 3.83 -14.22
CA ALA A 283 -4.70 4.02 -12.93
C ALA A 283 -4.97 2.87 -11.94
N GLY A 284 -4.01 2.64 -11.04
CA GLY A 284 -4.06 1.59 -10.05
C GLY A 284 -5.21 1.78 -9.05
N VAL A 285 -6.02 0.75 -8.87
CA VAL A 285 -7.06 0.65 -7.84
C VAL A 285 -6.65 -0.42 -6.84
N VAL A 286 -7.07 -0.29 -5.58
CA VAL A 286 -6.73 -1.25 -4.53
C VAL A 286 -7.28 -2.64 -4.88
N ASN A 287 -6.41 -3.65 -4.85
CA ASN A 287 -6.80 -5.02 -5.05
C ASN A 287 -7.56 -5.52 -3.80
N PRO A 288 -8.64 -6.31 -3.91
CA PRO A 288 -9.37 -6.77 -2.72
C PRO A 288 -8.58 -7.79 -1.87
N THR A 289 -7.52 -8.37 -2.41
CA THR A 289 -6.68 -9.38 -1.74
C THR A 289 -5.20 -9.08 -1.95
N PRO A 290 -4.32 -9.53 -1.03
CA PRO A 290 -2.89 -9.41 -1.21
C PRO A 290 -2.41 -9.95 -2.57
N CYS A 291 -1.62 -9.16 -3.28
CA CYS A 291 -1.00 -9.59 -4.53
C CYS A 291 0.14 -10.58 -4.26
N ALA A 292 0.61 -11.25 -5.31
CA ALA A 292 1.91 -11.89 -5.24
C ALA A 292 3.00 -10.85 -4.93
N ARG A 293 4.04 -11.26 -4.21
CA ARG A 293 5.20 -10.42 -3.86
C ARG A 293 6.47 -11.26 -3.83
N VAL A 294 7.57 -10.63 -4.23
CA VAL A 294 8.93 -11.19 -4.21
C VAL A 294 9.86 -10.09 -3.68
N PHE A 295 10.86 -10.48 -2.90
CA PHE A 295 11.88 -9.60 -2.33
C PHE A 295 13.26 -10.02 -2.85
N GLU A 296 14.19 -9.08 -2.92
CA GLU A 296 15.62 -9.40 -3.05
C GLU A 296 16.15 -9.95 -1.72
N TYR A 297 16.98 -10.98 -1.80
CA TYR A 297 17.64 -11.61 -0.66
C TYR A 297 19.15 -11.37 -0.72
#